data_AF-A0A0F8YH26-F1
#
_entry.id   AF-A0A0F8YH26-F1
#
_cell.length_a   1.000
_cell.length_b   1.000
_cell.length_c   1.000
_cell.angle_alpha   90.00
_cell.angle_beta   90.00
_cell.angle_gamma   90.00
#
_symmetry.space_group_name_H-M   'P 1'
#
loop_
_entity.id
_entity.type
_entity.pdbx_description
1 polymer ?
#
loop_
_entity_poly.entity_id
_entity_poly.type
_entity_poly.pdbx_seq_one_letter_code
_entity_poly.pdbx_strand_id
1 'polypeptide(L)'
;MHKPGNLLLAIVLIIVPAGKLRAQVEKAGPFTQFENRLQWENEGELYWLDAFGPDALRFRSSKSLRITDQDWNLLPQLDIQLEISISEGRAVVKNGKIRAEIESRRGRITYLNDKNEVLLREAYHHHHPQFARQYK
;
A
#
# COMPACT_ATOMS: atom_id res chain seq x y z
N MET A 1 -38.87 3.02 2.56
CA MET A 1 -38.46 3.76 1.34
C MET A 1 -37.12 4.44 1.63
N HIS A 2 -36.03 3.69 1.58
CA HIS A 2 -34.68 4.20 1.85
C HIS A 2 -34.03 4.51 0.49
N LYS A 3 -33.76 5.78 0.20
CA LYS A 3 -32.91 6.12 -0.95
C LYS A 3 -31.49 5.65 -0.63
N PRO A 4 -30.79 4.94 -1.52
CA PRO A 4 -29.35 4.82 -1.40
C PRO A 4 -28.75 6.20 -1.68
N GLY A 5 -28.05 6.75 -0.69
CA GLY A 5 -27.26 7.96 -0.88
C GLY A 5 -26.18 7.67 -1.92
N ASN A 6 -26.19 8.42 -3.01
CA ASN A 6 -25.04 8.50 -3.91
C ASN A 6 -23.85 9.00 -3.09
N LEU A 7 -22.94 8.10 -2.76
CA LEU A 7 -21.61 8.45 -2.28
C LEU A 7 -20.93 9.17 -3.44
N LEU A 8 -20.82 10.50 -3.38
CA LEU A 8 -19.97 11.25 -4.30
C LEU A 8 -18.53 10.76 -4.10
N LEU A 9 -18.02 9.99 -5.05
CA LEU A 9 -16.59 9.69 -5.14
C LEU A 9 -15.89 10.99 -5.56
N ALA A 10 -15.36 11.72 -4.58
CA ALA A 10 -14.55 12.92 -4.85
C ALA A 10 -13.20 12.48 -5.43
N ILE A 11 -13.05 12.57 -6.76
CA ILE A 11 -11.79 12.29 -7.45
C ILE A 11 -10.83 13.45 -7.19
N VAL A 12 -9.79 13.20 -6.40
CA VAL A 12 -8.71 14.18 -6.14
C VAL A 12 -7.48 13.76 -6.92
N LEU A 13 -7.03 14.59 -7.86
CA LEU A 13 -5.83 14.34 -8.66
C LEU A 13 -4.61 14.90 -7.93
N ILE A 14 -3.62 14.04 -7.65
CA ILE A 14 -2.39 14.43 -6.94
C ILE A 14 -1.19 14.24 -7.86
N ILE A 15 -0.29 15.22 -7.83
CA ILE A 15 0.99 15.17 -8.54
C ILE A 15 1.96 14.33 -7.72
N VAL A 16 2.46 13.25 -8.31
CA VAL A 16 3.43 12.32 -7.71
C VAL A 16 4.85 12.64 -8.26
N PRO A 17 5.97 12.29 -7.58
CA PRO A 17 7.33 12.67 -7.97
C PRO A 17 7.90 12.04 -9.27
N ALA A 18 7.23 12.23 -10.41
CA ALA A 18 7.76 11.94 -11.75
C ALA A 18 6.94 12.64 -12.85
N GLY A 19 6.18 13.69 -12.49
CA GLY A 19 5.23 14.33 -13.43
C GLY A 19 4.00 13.48 -13.75
N LYS A 20 3.84 12.29 -13.13
CA LYS A 20 2.67 11.44 -13.27
C LYS A 20 1.57 11.93 -12.32
N LEU A 21 0.37 12.11 -12.88
CA LEU A 21 -0.85 12.35 -12.11
C LEU A 21 -1.40 11.00 -11.64
N ARG A 22 -1.73 10.86 -10.35
CA ARG A 22 -2.51 9.72 -9.87
C ARG A 22 -3.79 10.22 -9.24
N ALA A 23 -4.92 9.67 -9.67
CA ALA A 23 -6.19 9.91 -9.01
C ALA A 23 -6.20 9.16 -7.68
N GLN A 24 -6.45 9.91 -6.60
CA GLN A 24 -6.88 9.33 -5.35
C GLN A 24 -8.29 8.80 -5.55
N VAL A 25 -8.45 7.51 -5.32
CA VAL A 25 -9.72 6.78 -5.47
C VAL A 25 -10.48 6.79 -4.15
N GLU A 26 -9.77 6.54 -3.04
CA GLU A 26 -10.39 6.41 -1.72
C GLU A 26 -9.40 6.78 -0.60
N LYS A 27 -9.90 7.36 0.51
CA LYS A 27 -9.15 7.53 1.75
C LYS A 27 -9.94 6.89 2.90
N ALA A 28 -9.31 5.98 3.63
CA ALA A 28 -9.94 5.25 4.73
C ALA A 28 -8.93 5.05 5.88
N GLY A 29 -9.06 5.86 6.94
CA GLY A 29 -8.13 5.85 8.07
C GLY A 29 -6.68 6.12 7.63
N PRO A 30 -5.71 5.25 8.00
CA PRO A 30 -4.32 5.42 7.61
C PRO A 30 -4.06 5.10 6.13
N PHE A 31 -5.05 4.56 5.42
CA PHE A 31 -4.90 4.15 4.02
C PHE A 31 -5.36 5.22 3.05
N THR A 32 -4.61 5.38 1.96
CA THR A 32 -5.03 6.10 0.75
C THR A 32 -4.88 5.17 -0.45
N GLN A 33 -5.97 4.93 -1.17
CA GLN A 33 -5.96 4.23 -2.44
C GLN A 33 -5.79 5.23 -3.58
N PHE A 34 -4.82 4.94 -4.45
CA PHE A 34 -4.70 5.51 -5.79
C PHE A 34 -5.01 4.41 -6.80
N GLU A 35 -5.13 4.77 -8.08
CA GLU A 35 -5.44 3.80 -9.16
C GLU A 35 -4.61 2.51 -9.06
N ASN A 36 -3.26 2.61 -9.04
CA ASN A 36 -2.35 1.46 -8.93
C ASN A 36 -1.41 1.52 -7.73
N ARG A 37 -1.90 2.03 -6.59
CA ARG A 37 -1.14 2.06 -5.35
C ARG A 37 -2.02 2.07 -4.13
N LEU A 38 -1.62 1.30 -3.13
CA LEU A 38 -2.02 1.55 -1.76
C LEU A 38 -0.91 2.34 -1.06
N GLN A 39 -1.28 3.43 -0.41
CA GLN A 39 -0.46 4.14 0.55
C GLN A 39 -0.97 3.85 1.96
N TRP A 40 -0.04 3.62 2.88
CA TRP A 40 -0.30 3.67 4.31
C TRP A 40 0.54 4.78 4.93
N GLU A 41 -0.07 5.52 5.83
CA GLU A 41 0.59 6.61 6.56
C GLU A 41 0.07 6.66 8.00
N ASN A 42 0.99 6.54 8.96
CA ASN A 42 0.70 6.74 10.38
C ASN A 42 2.00 7.04 11.14
N GLU A 43 1.90 7.74 12.27
CA GLU A 43 3.02 8.00 13.21
C GLU A 43 4.32 8.52 12.53
N GLY A 44 4.19 9.37 11.50
CA GLY A 44 5.34 9.94 10.79
C GLY A 44 6.05 8.98 9.83
N GLU A 45 5.47 7.81 9.56
CA GLU A 45 5.93 6.89 8.53
C GLU A 45 4.93 6.81 7.38
N LEU A 46 5.47 6.71 6.17
CA LEU A 46 4.76 6.54 4.92
C LEU A 46 5.31 5.33 4.19
N TYR A 47 4.44 4.46 3.66
CA TYR A 47 4.87 3.51 2.64
C TYR A 47 3.87 3.33 1.52
N TRP A 48 4.40 2.86 0.38
CA TRP A 48 3.68 2.55 -0.84
C TRP A 48 3.78 1.06 -1.17
N LEU A 49 2.67 0.51 -1.64
CA LEU A 49 2.58 -0.75 -2.36
C LEU A 49 2.13 -0.45 -3.78
N ASP A 50 3.02 -0.70 -4.75
CA ASP A 50 2.74 -0.60 -6.18
C ASP A 50 2.73 -2.00 -6.82
N ALA A 51 1.96 -2.17 -7.90
CA ALA A 51 2.19 -3.29 -8.82
C ALA A 51 3.59 -3.17 -9.43
N PHE A 52 4.26 -4.31 -9.68
CA PHE A 52 5.58 -4.32 -10.31
C PHE A 52 5.73 -5.49 -11.27
N GLY A 53 4.87 -5.52 -12.30
CA GLY A 53 4.73 -6.66 -13.20
C GLY A 53 3.81 -7.75 -12.62
N PRO A 54 3.54 -8.83 -13.37
CA PRO A 54 2.63 -9.88 -12.94
C PRO A 54 3.12 -10.56 -11.66
N ASP A 55 2.20 -10.84 -10.74
CA ASP A 55 2.49 -11.59 -9.50
C ASP A 55 3.57 -10.95 -8.59
N ALA A 56 3.81 -9.64 -8.73
CA ALA A 56 4.87 -8.93 -8.02
C ALA A 56 4.39 -7.59 -7.44
N LEU A 57 4.82 -7.30 -6.20
CA LEU A 57 4.54 -6.04 -5.51
C LEU A 57 5.86 -5.34 -5.17
N ARG A 58 5.89 -4.02 -5.37
CA ARG A 58 7.00 -3.18 -4.92
C ARG A 58 6.61 -2.45 -3.66
N PHE A 59 7.39 -2.68 -2.61
CA PHE A 59 7.26 -2.00 -1.32
C PHE A 59 8.32 -0.91 -1.20
N ARG A 60 7.92 0.30 -0.82
CA ARG A 60 8.83 1.43 -0.52
C ARG A 60 8.33 2.15 0.72
N SER A 61 9.18 2.38 1.71
CA SER A 61 8.83 3.12 2.94
C SER A 61 9.78 4.29 3.17
N SER A 62 9.30 5.32 3.87
CA SER A 62 10.07 6.47 4.31
C SER A 62 9.50 7.10 5.59
N LYS A 63 10.39 7.49 6.51
CA LYS A 63 10.06 8.29 7.70
C LYS A 63 10.10 9.80 7.48
N SER A 64 10.59 10.26 6.33
CA SER A 64 10.54 11.69 5.97
C SER A 64 9.22 12.09 5.33
N LEU A 65 8.23 11.17 5.31
CA LEU A 65 6.97 11.30 4.59
C LEU A 65 7.13 11.62 3.10
N ARG A 66 8.29 11.30 2.54
CA ARG A 66 8.64 11.52 1.14
C ARG A 66 9.29 10.27 0.57
N ILE A 67 8.72 9.76 -0.52
CA ILE A 67 9.28 8.68 -1.33
C ILE A 67 9.51 9.23 -2.74
N THR A 68 10.69 8.97 -3.29
CA THR A 68 11.05 9.35 -4.66
C THR A 68 10.74 8.23 -5.65
N ASP A 69 10.49 8.56 -6.91
CA ASP A 69 10.27 7.58 -7.97
C ASP A 69 11.56 7.07 -8.63
N GLN A 70 12.65 7.03 -7.87
CA GLN A 70 13.90 6.42 -8.34
C GLN A 70 13.74 4.90 -8.41
N ASP A 71 14.02 4.35 -9.59
CA ASP A 71 13.93 2.91 -9.87
C ASP A 71 15.24 2.16 -9.66
N TRP A 72 16.36 2.88 -9.50
CA TRP A 72 17.69 2.31 -9.31
C TRP A 72 18.06 1.29 -10.40
N ASN A 73 18.26 0.03 -10.04
CA ASN A 73 18.57 -1.08 -10.94
C ASN A 73 17.32 -1.86 -11.41
N LEU A 74 16.11 -1.39 -11.07
CA LEU A 74 14.89 -2.06 -11.48
C LEU A 74 14.54 -1.71 -12.93
N LEU A 75 14.30 -2.74 -13.73
CA LEU A 75 13.83 -2.57 -15.11
C LEU A 75 12.36 -2.12 -15.13
N PRO A 76 11.95 -1.31 -16.12
CA PRO A 76 10.55 -0.96 -16.32
C PRO A 76 9.67 -2.21 -16.39
N GLN A 77 8.52 -2.16 -15.71
CA GLN A 77 7.53 -3.23 -15.71
C GLN A 77 6.26 -2.80 -16.43
N LEU A 78 5.46 -3.79 -16.84
CA LEU A 78 4.10 -3.55 -17.31
C LEU A 78 3.27 -2.89 -16.21
N ASP A 79 2.43 -1.93 -16.60
CA ASP A 79 1.44 -1.35 -15.69
C ASP A 79 0.31 -2.35 -15.50
N ILE A 80 -0.01 -2.66 -14.25
CA ILE A 80 -1.00 -3.68 -13.88
C ILE A 80 -1.90 -3.10 -12.80
N GLN A 81 -3.21 -3.28 -13.00
CA GLN A 81 -4.20 -2.83 -12.04
C GLN A 81 -4.17 -3.68 -10.76
N LEU A 82 -4.02 -3.03 -9.61
CA LEU A 82 -4.13 -3.69 -8.32
C LEU A 82 -5.59 -3.93 -7.93
N GLU A 83 -5.88 -5.12 -7.41
CA GLU A 83 -7.10 -5.37 -6.64
C GLU A 83 -6.86 -4.87 -5.20
N ILE A 84 -7.53 -3.79 -4.80
CA ILE A 84 -7.38 -3.17 -3.47
C ILE A 84 -8.73 -3.21 -2.75
N SER A 85 -8.73 -3.72 -1.51
CA SER A 85 -9.89 -3.65 -0.62
C SER A 85 -9.47 -3.13 0.74
N ILE A 86 -10.13 -2.07 1.21
CA ILE A 86 -9.92 -1.51 2.54
C ILE A 86 -11.13 -1.83 3.41
N SER A 87 -10.89 -2.32 4.62
CA SER A 87 -11.92 -2.65 5.59
C SER A 87 -11.53 -2.15 6.98
N GLU A 88 -12.43 -2.27 7.96
CA GLU A 88 -12.09 -1.91 9.33
C GLU A 88 -10.85 -2.69 9.81
N GLY A 89 -9.85 -1.96 10.33
CA GLY A 89 -8.64 -2.56 10.89
C GLY A 89 -7.59 -3.07 9.88
N ARG A 90 -7.88 -3.13 8.57
CA ARG A 90 -6.93 -3.69 7.59
C ARG A 90 -7.13 -3.23 6.15
N ALA A 91 -6.10 -3.40 5.33
CA ALA A 91 -6.19 -3.35 3.87
C ALA A 91 -5.63 -4.64 3.24
N VAL A 92 -6.15 -4.99 2.07
CA VAL A 92 -5.67 -6.11 1.26
C VAL A 92 -5.35 -5.58 -0.13
N VAL A 93 -4.16 -5.92 -0.63
CA VAL A 93 -3.70 -5.60 -1.99
C VAL A 93 -3.36 -6.91 -2.68
N LYS A 94 -3.90 -7.13 -3.87
CA LYS A 94 -3.63 -8.33 -4.66
C LYS A 94 -3.18 -7.96 -6.08
N ASN A 95 -2.18 -8.68 -6.55
CA ASN A 95 -1.68 -8.63 -7.92
C ASN A 95 -1.50 -10.07 -8.40
N GLY A 96 -2.44 -10.59 -9.18
CA GLY A 96 -2.43 -11.99 -9.61
C GLY A 96 -2.33 -12.96 -8.42
N LYS A 97 -1.23 -13.70 -8.33
CA LYS A 97 -0.96 -14.72 -7.31
C LYS A 97 -0.38 -14.19 -6.01
N ILE A 98 0.10 -12.95 -5.95
CA ILE A 98 0.61 -12.36 -4.71
C ILE A 98 -0.46 -11.50 -4.05
N ARG A 99 -0.60 -11.65 -2.73
CA ARG A 99 -1.48 -10.85 -1.88
C ARG A 99 -0.69 -10.27 -0.70
N ALA A 100 -0.89 -9.00 -0.40
CA ALA A 100 -0.42 -8.35 0.81
C ALA A 100 -1.61 -8.00 1.71
N GLU A 101 -1.53 -8.37 2.99
CA GLU A 101 -2.48 -8.00 4.03
C GLU A 101 -1.79 -7.06 5.01
N ILE A 102 -2.44 -5.93 5.32
CA ILE A 102 -1.88 -4.83 6.08
C ILE A 102 -2.76 -4.48 7.28
N GLU A 103 -2.19 -4.48 8.50
CA GLU A 103 -2.87 -3.99 9.71
C GLU A 103 -2.92 -2.45 9.71
N SER A 104 -4.09 -1.86 9.97
CA SER A 104 -4.26 -0.39 9.93
C SER A 104 -3.39 0.33 10.98
N ARG A 105 -3.39 -0.15 12.22
CA ARG A 105 -2.76 0.56 13.34
C ARG A 105 -1.25 0.69 13.18
N ARG A 106 -0.57 -0.42 12.86
CA ARG A 106 0.90 -0.49 12.82
C ARG A 106 1.46 -0.57 11.41
N GLY A 107 0.61 -0.69 10.39
CA GLY A 107 1.07 -0.86 9.02
C GLY A 107 1.83 -2.17 8.79
N ARG A 108 1.67 -3.16 9.68
CA ARG A 108 2.37 -4.44 9.59
C ARG A 108 1.87 -5.21 8.38
N ILE A 109 2.80 -5.73 7.59
CA ILE A 109 2.50 -6.40 6.32
C ILE A 109 2.79 -7.90 6.38
N THR A 110 1.87 -8.69 5.78
CA THR A 110 2.05 -10.11 5.51
C THR A 110 1.76 -10.39 4.05
N TYR A 111 2.68 -11.08 3.37
CA TYR A 111 2.53 -11.53 1.99
C TYR A 111 2.12 -12.99 1.94
N LEU A 112 1.16 -13.30 1.09
CA LEU A 112 0.62 -14.63 0.85
C LEU A 112 0.57 -14.93 -0.65
N ASN A 113 0.59 -16.20 -1.00
CA ASN A 113 0.26 -16.66 -2.35
C ASN A 113 -1.25 -16.85 -2.55
N ASP A 114 -1.65 -17.29 -3.74
CA ASP A 114 -3.02 -17.62 -4.15
C ASP A 114 -3.62 -18.82 -3.40
N LYS A 115 -2.78 -19.63 -2.74
CA LYS A 115 -3.18 -20.74 -1.87
C LYS A 115 -3.36 -20.34 -0.40
N ASN A 116 -3.23 -19.05 -0.07
CA ASN A 116 -3.24 -18.52 1.30
C ASN A 116 -2.06 -18.96 2.17
N GLU A 117 -0.97 -19.42 1.56
CA GLU A 117 0.26 -19.75 2.28
C GLU A 117 1.06 -18.46 2.51
N VAL A 118 1.58 -18.27 3.73
CA VAL A 118 2.41 -17.10 4.06
C VAL A 118 3.76 -17.26 3.38
N LEU A 119 4.09 -16.31 2.50
CA LEU A 119 5.40 -16.22 1.85
C LEU A 119 6.39 -15.42 2.70
N LEU A 120 5.92 -14.32 3.26
CA LEU A 120 6.73 -13.43 4.09
C LEU A 120 5.84 -12.71 5.10
N ARG A 121 6.29 -12.62 6.34
CA ARG A 121 5.68 -11.78 7.36
C ARG A 121 6.74 -10.85 7.92
N GLU A 122 6.43 -9.57 8.04
CA GLU A 122 7.31 -8.64 8.72
C GLU A 122 7.59 -9.11 10.16
N ALA A 123 8.87 -9.17 10.51
CA ALA A 123 9.31 -9.60 11.84
C ALA A 123 8.89 -8.59 12.91
N TYR A 124 8.52 -9.10 14.09
CA TYR A 124 8.17 -8.29 15.25
C TYR A 124 8.74 -8.94 16.50
N HIS A 125 9.51 -8.19 17.29
CA HIS A 125 10.15 -8.67 18.50
C HIS A 125 9.63 -7.89 19.72
N HIS A 126 8.73 -8.50 20.49
CA HIS A 126 8.13 -7.97 21.72
C HIS A 126 9.13 -7.45 22.78
N HIS A 127 10.36 -7.98 22.84
CA HIS A 127 11.40 -7.53 23.79
C HIS A 127 12.32 -6.44 23.25
N HIS A 128 12.17 -6.08 21.98
CA HIS A 128 12.81 -4.93 21.38
C HIS A 128 11.69 -3.99 20.93
N PRO A 129 11.35 -2.93 21.68
CA PRO A 129 10.38 -1.92 21.22
C PRO A 129 10.84 -1.22 19.92
N GLN A 130 12.07 -1.50 19.49
CA GLN A 130 12.58 -1.25 18.15
C GLN A 130 11.78 -2.10 17.16
N PHE A 131 10.67 -1.53 16.66
CA PHE A 131 10.12 -1.96 15.39
C PHE A 131 11.26 -2.08 14.38
N ALA A 132 11.20 -3.05 13.46
CA ALA A 132 12.23 -3.30 12.44
C ALA A 132 12.61 -2.06 11.59
N ARG A 133 11.88 -0.95 11.76
CA ARG A 133 12.01 0.32 11.05
C ARG A 133 12.59 1.47 11.90
N GLN A 134 13.09 1.21 13.12
CA GLN A 134 13.83 2.18 13.92
C GLN A 134 15.34 1.97 13.76
N TYR A 135 15.98 2.72 12.86
CA TYR A 135 17.45 2.87 12.85
C TYR A 135 17.83 4.04 13.77
N LYS A 136 18.85 3.83 14.62
CA LYS A 136 19.42 4.85 15.52
C LYS A 136 20.20 5.91 14.75
#